data_AF-A0A3L7ZWW2-F1
#
_entry.id   AF-A0A3L7ZWW2-F1
#
_cell.length_a   1.000
_cell.length_b   1.000
_cell.length_c   1.000
_cell.angle_alpha   90.00
_cell.angle_beta   90.00
_cell.angle_gamma   90.00
#
_symmetry.space_group_name_H-M   'P 1'
#
loop_
_entity.id
_entity.type
_entity.pdbx_description
1 polymer ?
#
loop_
_entity_poly.entity_id
_entity_poly.type
_entity_poly.pdbx_seq_one_letter_code
_entity_poly.pdbx_strand_id
1 'polypeptide(L)' 'MNKWQKIVGVIAFGAIGICELLVCANTYLDLKYIIEPYDISDMIERMYLRADSLLIAIWLNYFISLALFICLWRKGGKR' A
#
# COMPACT_ATOMS: atom_id res chain seq x y z
N MET A 1 -18.88 -17.29 5.32
CA MET A 1 -18.71 -15.93 5.87
C MET A 1 -20.04 -15.20 5.73
N ASN A 2 -20.51 -14.55 6.80
CA ASN A 2 -21.70 -13.70 6.71
C ASN A 2 -21.44 -12.57 5.70
N LYS A 3 -22.48 -12.15 4.96
CA LYS A 3 -22.38 -11.08 3.95
C LYS A 3 -21.69 -9.83 4.50
N TRP A 4 -21.95 -9.50 5.77
CA TRP A 4 -21.32 -8.39 6.50
C TRP A 4 -19.79 -8.48 6.59
N GLN A 5 -19.22 -9.65 6.84
CA GLN A 5 -17.76 -9.79 6.89
C GLN A 5 -17.12 -9.66 5.51
N LYS A 6 -17.84 -10.02 4.44
CA LYS A 6 -17.36 -9.78 3.06
C LYS A 6 -17.33 -8.29 2.75
N ILE A 7 -18.38 -7.56 3.14
CA ILE A 7 -18.47 -6.10 2.94
C ILE A 7 -17.35 -5.38 3.71
N VAL A 8 -17.16 -5.70 4.99
CA VAL A 8 -16.08 -5.11 5.80
C VAL A 8 -14.71 -5.43 5.22
N GLY A 9 -14.49 -6.65 4.71
CA GLY A 9 -13.25 -7.03 4.04
C GLY A 9 -12.97 -6.20 2.77
N VAL A 10 -14.00 -5.96 1.94
CA VAL A 10 -13.86 -5.12 0.73
C VAL A 10 -13.59 -3.66 1.10
N ILE A 11 -14.29 -3.13 2.10
CA ILE A 11 -14.09 -1.75 2.58
C ILE A 11 -12.67 -1.58 3.15
N ALA A 12 -12.21 -2.53 3.97
CA ALA A 12 -10.86 -2.50 4.50
C ALA A 12 -9.80 -2.58 3.39
N PHE A 13 -10.02 -3.44 2.38
CA PHE A 13 -9.12 -3.53 1.21
C PHE A 13 -9.07 -2.22 0.43
N GLY A 14 -10.22 -1.60 0.19
CA GLY A 14 -10.29 -0.29 -0.48
C GLY A 14 -9.63 0.83 0.34
N ALA A 15 -9.83 0.85 1.65
CA ALA A 15 -9.21 1.83 2.55
C ALA A 15 -7.67 1.68 2.57
N ILE A 16 -7.17 0.44 2.60
CA ILE A 16 -5.73 0.16 2.48
C ILE A 16 -5.20 0.71 1.14
N GLY A 17 -5.85 0.40 0.02
CA GLY A 17 -5.41 0.90 -1.29
C GLY A 17 -5.43 2.44 -1.40
N ILE A 18 -6.41 3.12 -0.81
CA ILE A 18 -6.48 4.59 -0.78
C ILE A 18 -5.34 5.17 0.07
N CYS A 19 -5.09 4.60 1.25
CA CYS A 19 -3.96 5.02 2.10
C CYS A 19 -2.63 4.83 1.39
N GLU A 20 -2.44 3.74 0.65
CA GLU A 20 -1.21 3.48 -0.10
C GLU A 20 -1.02 4.47 -1.27
N LEU A 21 -2.08 4.80 -2.01
CA LEU A 21 -2.05 5.83 -3.04
C LEU A 21 -1.67 7.21 -2.47
N LEU A 22 -2.22 7.56 -1.30
CA LEU A 22 -1.89 8.79 -0.59
C LEU A 22 -0.42 8.83 -0.15
N VAL A 23 0.13 7.72 0.33
CA VAL A 23 1.55 7.65 0.70
C VAL A 23 2.42 7.83 -0.54
N CYS A 24 2.20 7.09 -1.61
CA CYS A 24 2.95 7.24 -2.87
C CYS A 24 2.88 8.68 -3.42
N ALA A 25 1.69 9.29 -3.43
CA ALA A 25 1.53 10.66 -3.89
C ALA A 25 2.32 11.66 -3.03
N ASN A 26 2.27 11.49 -1.70
CA ASN A 26 3.06 12.34 -0.80
C ASN A 26 4.56 12.15 -1.01
N THR A 27 5.06 10.91 -1.11
CA THR A 27 6.50 10.68 -1.36
C THR A 27 6.96 11.27 -2.68
N TYR A 28 6.12 11.20 -3.73
CA TYR A 28 6.42 11.79 -5.03
C TYR A 28 6.47 13.33 -4.97
N LEU A 29 5.50 13.94 -4.29
CA LEU A 29 5.50 15.40 -4.07
C LEU A 29 6.70 15.83 -3.22
N ASP A 30 7.03 15.07 -2.18
CA ASP A 30 8.17 15.32 -1.31
C ASP A 30 9.49 15.28 -2.10
N LEU A 31 9.65 14.27 -2.96
CA LEU A 31 10.81 14.13 -3.84
C LEU A 31 10.94 15.32 -4.81
N LYS A 32 9.83 15.69 -5.46
CA LYS A 32 9.80 16.72 -6.50
C LYS A 32 9.94 18.15 -5.96
N TYR A 33 9.35 18.44 -4.81
CA TYR A 33 9.29 19.81 -4.30
C TYR A 33 10.30 20.10 -3.18
N ILE A 34 10.75 19.10 -2.43
CA ILE A 34 11.73 19.31 -1.34
C ILE A 34 13.15 18.97 -1.79
N ILE A 35 13.33 17.91 -2.58
CA ILE A 35 14.66 17.37 -2.86
C ILE A 35 15.26 17.90 -4.16
N GLU A 36 14.47 17.94 -5.24
CA GLU A 36 14.89 18.48 -6.55
C GLU A 36 15.54 19.89 -6.48
N PRO A 37 15.07 20.85 -5.65
CA PRO A 37 15.72 22.16 -5.57
C PRO A 37 17.01 22.20 -4.74
N TYR A 38 17.31 21.16 -3.95
CA TYR A 38 18.45 21.18 -3.01
C TYR A 38 19.73 20.50 -3.55
N ASP A 39 19.64 19.74 -4.66
CA ASP A 39 20.78 19.11 -5.38
C ASP A 39 21.79 18.35 -4.48
N ILE A 40 21.31 17.78 -3.37
CA ILE A 40 22.13 16.96 -2.45
C ILE A 40 21.95 15.48 -2.83
N SER A 41 22.84 14.97 -3.68
CA SER A 41 22.82 13.60 -4.24
C SER A 41 22.67 12.49 -3.18
N ASP A 42 23.29 12.67 -2.02
CA ASP A 42 23.31 11.71 -0.90
C ASP A 42 21.94 11.60 -0.18
N MET A 43 21.17 12.70 -0.17
CA MET A 43 19.80 12.72 0.35
C MET A 43 18.79 12.15 -0.64
N ILE A 44 19.00 12.39 -1.95
CA ILE A 44 18.19 11.82 -3.03
C ILE A 44 18.24 10.30 -2.98
N GLU A 45 19.44 9.72 -2.88
CA GLU A 45 19.63 8.27 -2.90
C GLU A 45 18.98 7.59 -1.68
N ARG A 46 19.11 8.17 -0.49
CA ARG A 46 18.44 7.69 0.73
C ARG A 46 16.92 7.77 0.65
N MET A 47 16.38 8.85 0.08
CA MET A 47 14.95 9.02 -0.12
C MET A 47 14.41 8.05 -1.17
N TYR A 48 15.17 7.78 -2.23
CA TYR A 48 14.84 6.74 -3.20
C TYR A 48 14.82 5.35 -2.58
N LEU A 49 15.84 4.98 -1.79
CA LEU A 49 15.89 3.70 -1.07
C LEU A 49 14.71 3.55 -0.08
N ARG A 50 14.32 4.66 0.56
CA ARG A 50 13.16 4.69 1.45
C ARG A 50 11.85 4.56 0.67
N ALA A 51 11.74 5.22 -0.47
CA ALA A 51 10.58 5.10 -1.36
C ALA A 51 10.46 3.67 -1.92
N ASP A 52 11.58 3.05 -2.31
CA ASP A 52 11.61 1.71 -2.86
C ASP A 52 11.24 0.64 -1.81
N SER A 53 11.78 0.77 -0.60
CA SER A 53 11.37 -0.08 0.54
C SER A 53 9.90 0.11 0.93
N LEU A 54 9.37 1.34 0.86
CA LEU A 54 7.94 1.61 1.02
C LEU A 54 7.11 0.97 -0.10
N LEU A 55 7.57 1.02 -1.34
CA LEU A 55 6.89 0.41 -2.49
C LEU A 55 6.81 -1.12 -2.35
N ILE A 56 7.90 -1.75 -1.91
CA ILE A 56 7.95 -3.20 -1.64
C ILE A 56 7.03 -3.57 -0.47
N ALA A 57 7.02 -2.77 0.59
CA ALA A 57 6.14 -2.98 1.74
C ALA A 57 4.66 -2.87 1.35
N ILE A 58 4.32 -1.90 0.49
CA ILE A 58 2.99 -1.70 -0.11
C ILE A 58 2.59 -2.94 -0.93
N TRP A 59 3.47 -3.40 -1.81
CA TRP A 59 3.22 -4.58 -2.63
C TRP A 59 2.98 -5.83 -1.78
N LEU A 60 3.77 -6.03 -0.72
CA LEU A 60 3.59 -7.13 0.22
C LEU A 60 2.26 -7.02 0.98
N ASN A 61 1.90 -5.83 1.47
CA ASN A 61 0.63 -5.61 2.17
C ASN A 61 -0.57 -5.91 1.28
N TYR A 62 -0.54 -5.42 0.04
CA TYR A 62 -1.56 -5.73 -0.96
C TYR A 62 -1.67 -7.23 -1.22
N PHE A 63 -0.54 -7.93 -1.41
CA PHE A 63 -0.53 -9.37 -1.67
C PHE A 63 -1.04 -10.19 -0.47
N ILE A 64 -0.64 -9.83 0.75
CA ILE A 64 -1.11 -10.47 1.99
C ILE A 64 -2.61 -10.25 2.16
N SER A 65 -3.08 -9.03 1.94
CA SER A 65 -4.50 -8.68 2.04
C SER A 65 -5.33 -9.44 1.00
N LEU A 66 -4.83 -9.58 -0.22
CA LEU A 66 -5.48 -10.30 -1.31
C LEU A 66 -5.50 -11.82 -1.03
N ALA A 67 -4.39 -12.38 -0.53
CA ALA A 67 -4.32 -13.78 -0.11
C ALA A 67 -5.26 -14.09 1.05
N LEU A 68 -5.34 -13.21 2.06
CA LEU A 68 -6.28 -13.33 3.17
C LEU A 68 -7.72 -13.27 2.68
N PHE A 69 -8.04 -12.34 1.77
CA PHE A 69 -9.37 -12.22 1.18
C PHE A 69 -9.78 -13.49 0.44
N ILE A 70 -8.90 -14.04 -0.40
CA ILE A 70 -9.14 -15.31 -1.12
C ILE A 70 -9.29 -16.48 -0.15
N CYS A 71 -8.41 -16.61 0.85
CA CYS A 71 -8.46 -17.68 1.85
C CYS A 71 -9.77 -17.65 2.66
N LEU A 72 -10.17 -16.47 3.12
CA LEU A 72 -11.41 -16.25 3.85
C LEU A 72 -12.65 -16.52 2.97
N TRP A 73 -12.60 -16.14 1.70
CA TRP A 73 -13.66 -16.42 0.73
C TRP A 73 -13.82 -17.93 0.47
N ARG A 74 -12.71 -18.66 0.32
CA ARG A 74 -12.68 -20.11 0.09
C ARG A 74 -13.20 -20.90 1.31
N LYS A 75 -12.84 -20.48 2.53
CA LYS A 75 -13.35 -21.09 3.78
C LYS A 75 -14.84 -20.81 4.00
N GLY A 76 -15.31 -19.65 3.56
CA GLY A 76 -16.69 -19.21 3.72
C GLY A 76 -17.71 -19.81 2.75
N GLY A 77 -17.28 -20.54 1.71
CA GLY A 77 -18.13 -21.17 0.68
C GLY A 77 -18.36 -22.67 0.84
N LYS A 78 -17.83 -23.31 1.90
CA LYS A 78 -18.13 -24.72 2.24
C LYS A 78 -19.44 -24.88 3.03
N ARG A 79 -20.49 -24.19 2.59
CA ARG A 79 -21.89 -24.48 2.96
C ARG A 79 -22.74 -24.41 1.71
#